data_AF-A0A0B8PF99-F1
#
_entry.id   AF-A0A0B8PF99-F1
#
_cell.length_a   1.000
_cell.length_b   1.000
_cell.length_c   1.000
_cell.angle_alpha   90.00
_cell.angle_beta   90.00
_cell.angle_gamma   90.00
#
_symmetry.space_group_name_H-M   'P 1'
#
loop_
_entity.id
_entity.type
_entity.pdbx_description
1 polymer ?
#
loop_
_entity_poly.entity_id
_entity_poly.type
_entity_poly.pdbx_seq_one_letter_code
_entity_poly.pdbx_strand_id
1 'polypeptide(L)'
;MNRYQISKIGMYVLLSVAAFVSLFPFLWMIISSTNATSEINMGKFSLGPHLIENFIKLSEMVDLPLILYNTAKIAIISTALTLLISSIAGYGFEVYKSKRRDNLYNALLLTMMIPFAALMIPLFSMMAKAGLLDTHAAVILPTVASVFIVFYFRQSTKAFPRELIELRA
;
A
#
# COMPACT_ATOMS: atom_id res chain seq x y z
N MET A 1 5.74 32.44 31.21
CA MET A 1 5.90 31.63 29.97
C MET A 1 4.95 32.19 28.92
N ASN A 2 5.45 32.63 27.76
CA ASN A 2 4.61 33.25 26.72
C ASN A 2 3.56 32.23 26.21
N ARG A 3 2.33 32.64 25.85
CA ARG A 3 1.24 31.73 25.40
C ARG A 3 1.68 30.83 24.24
N TYR A 4 2.58 31.34 23.39
CA TYR A 4 3.22 30.61 22.30
C TYR A 4 4.11 29.44 22.77
N GLN A 5 4.85 29.60 23.87
CA GLN A 5 5.71 28.56 24.43
C GLN A 5 4.89 27.43 25.08
N ILE A 6 3.78 27.77 25.75
CA ILE A 6 2.85 26.79 26.33
C ILE A 6 2.21 25.93 25.21
N SER A 7 1.81 26.57 24.10
CA SER A 7 1.27 25.88 22.91
C SER A 7 2.29 24.91 22.28
N LYS A 8 3.55 25.33 22.15
CA LYS A 8 4.62 24.45 21.64
C LYS A 8 4.88 23.25 22.53
N ILE A 9 4.92 23.43 23.85
CA ILE A 9 5.12 22.33 24.79
C ILE A 9 3.98 21.32 24.68
N GLY A 10 2.73 21.80 24.63
CA GLY A 10 1.55 20.93 24.41
C GLY A 10 1.63 20.16 23.09
N MET A 11 2.04 20.83 22.00
CA MET A 11 2.25 20.20 20.70
C MET A 11 3.33 19.12 20.76
N TYR A 12 4.50 19.40 21.35
CA TYR A 12 5.58 18.42 21.47
C TYR A 12 5.17 17.22 22.32
N VAL A 13 4.47 17.44 23.44
CA VAL A 13 3.95 16.34 24.27
C VAL A 13 2.99 15.46 23.46
N LEU A 14 2.04 16.07 22.75
CA LEU A 14 1.08 15.34 21.92
C LEU A 14 1.78 14.54 20.81
N LEU A 15 2.73 15.16 20.10
CA LEU A 15 3.49 14.49 19.05
C LEU A 15 4.38 13.36 19.59
N SER A 16 5.00 13.54 20.75
CA SER A 16 5.79 12.50 21.41
C SER A 16 4.94 11.32 21.84
N VAL A 17 3.74 11.56 22.39
CA VAL A 17 2.79 10.49 22.74
C VAL A 17 2.32 9.77 21.48
N ALA A 18 1.94 10.49 20.43
CA ALA A 18 1.52 9.90 19.16
C ALA A 18 2.65 9.06 18.52
N ALA A 19 3.88 9.55 18.56
CA ALA A 19 5.06 8.83 18.09
C ALA A 19 5.29 7.56 18.91
N PHE A 20 5.22 7.64 20.24
CA PHE A 20 5.37 6.48 21.12
C PHE A 20 4.30 5.40 20.84
N VAL A 21 3.02 5.79 20.78
CA VAL A 21 1.92 4.86 20.47
C VAL A 21 2.09 4.21 19.11
N SER A 22 2.57 4.96 18.12
CA SER A 22 2.80 4.44 16.75
C SER A 22 4.00 3.49 16.68
N LEU A 23 5.07 3.75 17.44
CA LEU A 23 6.28 2.92 17.45
C LEU A 23 6.17 1.70 18.37
N PHE A 24 5.30 1.76 19.37
CA PHE A 24 5.16 0.70 20.37
C PHE A 24 4.94 -0.70 19.77
N PRO A 25 4.04 -0.93 18.79
CA PRO A 25 3.88 -2.25 18.17
C PRO A 25 5.15 -2.78 17.50
N PHE A 26 5.97 -1.90 16.93
CA PHE A 26 7.24 -2.28 16.29
C PHE A 26 8.29 -2.64 17.34
N LEU A 27 8.37 -1.87 18.44
CA LEU A 27 9.22 -2.20 19.58
C LEU A 27 8.84 -3.57 20.16
N TRP A 28 7.53 -3.80 20.35
CA TRP A 28 7.02 -5.08 20.81
C TRP A 28 7.35 -6.22 19.84
N MET A 29 7.25 -6.00 18.53
CA MET A 29 7.61 -6.99 17.51
C MET A 29 9.11 -7.37 17.57
N ILE A 30 9.99 -6.38 17.73
CA ILE A 30 11.44 -6.61 17.86
C ILE A 30 11.76 -7.36 19.15
N ILE A 31 11.17 -6.96 20.28
CA ILE A 31 11.37 -7.67 21.55
C ILE A 31 10.84 -9.10 21.45
N SER A 32 9.64 -9.28 20.90
CA SER A 32 9.00 -10.59 20.76
C SER A 32 9.80 -11.55 19.87
N SER A 33 10.44 -11.06 18.80
CA SER A 33 11.25 -11.92 17.92
C SER A 33 12.48 -12.51 18.61
N THR A 34 12.93 -11.93 19.72
CA THR A 34 14.08 -12.40 20.53
C THR A 34 13.69 -13.36 21.66
N ASN A 35 12.40 -13.56 21.93
CA ASN A 35 11.90 -14.32 23.06
C ASN A 35 11.20 -15.62 22.61
N ALA A 36 11.07 -16.58 23.54
CA ALA A 36 10.27 -17.77 23.31
C ALA A 36 8.77 -17.46 23.46
N THR A 37 7.90 -18.25 22.81
CA THR A 37 6.43 -18.05 22.87
C THR A 37 5.90 -18.05 24.30
N SER A 38 6.45 -18.89 25.18
CA SER A 38 6.10 -18.93 26.62
C SER A 38 6.42 -17.61 27.31
N GLU A 39 7.58 -17.02 27.05
CA GLU A 39 8.01 -15.75 27.65
C GLU A 39 7.17 -14.56 27.15
N ILE A 40 6.81 -14.55 25.86
CA ILE A 40 5.91 -13.54 25.28
C ILE A 40 4.54 -13.61 25.96
N ASN A 41 3.99 -14.82 26.14
CA ASN A 41 2.69 -15.03 26.80
C ASN A 41 2.70 -14.63 28.28
N MET A 42 3.86 -14.69 28.94
CA MET A 42 4.06 -14.19 30.32
C MET A 42 4.25 -12.67 30.39
N GLY A 43 4.25 -11.95 29.25
CA GLY A 43 4.38 -10.50 29.21
C GLY A 43 5.82 -10.00 29.34
N LYS A 44 6.84 -10.81 29.01
CA LYS A 44 8.24 -10.39 29.06
C LYS A 44 8.50 -9.24 28.08
N PHE A 45 8.84 -8.07 28.61
CA PHE A 45 9.17 -6.86 27.85
C PHE A 45 10.69 -6.55 27.89
N SER A 46 11.52 -7.55 27.66
CA SER A 46 12.98 -7.40 27.58
C SER A 46 13.55 -8.29 26.48
N LEU A 47 14.71 -7.92 25.92
CA LEU A 47 15.36 -8.71 24.88
C LEU A 47 15.75 -10.09 25.42
N GLY A 48 15.45 -11.13 24.65
CA GLY A 48 15.78 -12.52 24.95
C GLY A 48 16.94 -13.06 24.10
N PRO A 49 17.46 -14.25 24.43
CA PRO A 49 18.55 -14.89 23.69
C PRO A 49 18.08 -15.70 22.46
N HIS A 50 16.77 -15.86 22.24
CA HIS A 50 16.21 -16.81 21.27
C HIS A 50 16.14 -16.29 19.82
N LEU A 51 16.75 -15.15 19.52
CA LEU A 51 16.67 -14.53 18.18
C LEU A 51 17.16 -15.47 17.07
N ILE A 52 18.33 -16.07 17.24
CA ILE A 52 18.93 -16.96 16.23
C ILE A 52 18.11 -18.25 16.10
N GLU A 53 17.67 -18.82 17.22
CA GLU A 53 16.84 -20.02 17.24
C GLU A 53 15.50 -19.78 16.50
N ASN A 54 14.84 -18.66 16.77
CA ASN A 54 13.60 -18.27 16.10
C ASN A 54 13.81 -18.06 14.59
N PHE A 55 14.95 -17.49 14.19
CA PHE A 55 15.29 -17.28 12.78
C PHE A 55 15.55 -18.61 12.04
N ILE A 56 16.27 -19.54 12.68
CA ILE A 56 16.51 -20.88 12.13
C ILE A 56 15.18 -21.63 11.98
N LYS A 57 14.36 -21.66 13.04
CA LYS A 57 13.01 -22.26 13.00
C LYS A 57 12.15 -21.68 11.88
N LEU A 58 12.18 -20.36 11.69
CA LEU A 58 11.46 -19.70 10.60
C LEU A 58 11.97 -20.17 9.23
N SER A 59 13.29 -20.26 9.06
CA SER A 59 13.92 -20.69 7.81
C SER A 59 13.69 -22.18 7.50
N GLU A 60 13.46 -23.01 8.52
CA GLU A 60 13.08 -24.42 8.36
C GLU A 60 11.59 -24.58 8.01
N MET A 61 10.73 -23.69 8.51
CA MET A 61 9.28 -23.71 8.23
C MET A 61 8.95 -23.20 6.83
N VAL A 62 9.69 -22.20 6.33
CA VAL A 62 9.41 -21.56 5.05
C VAL A 62 10.68 -21.19 4.29
N ASP A 63 10.62 -21.22 2.96
CA ASP A 63 11.67 -20.69 2.09
C ASP A 63 11.62 -19.15 2.08
N LEU A 64 12.31 -18.53 3.05
CA LEU A 64 12.36 -17.07 3.18
C LEU A 64 12.90 -16.37 1.93
N PRO A 65 14.03 -16.78 1.32
CA PRO A 65 14.51 -16.18 0.08
C PRO A 65 13.46 -16.21 -1.04
N LEU A 66 12.77 -17.34 -1.23
CA LEU A 66 11.76 -17.48 -2.27
C LEU A 66 10.55 -16.58 -2.02
N ILE A 67 10.06 -16.51 -0.77
CA ILE A 67 8.93 -15.64 -0.39
C ILE A 67 9.28 -14.18 -0.63
N LEU A 68 10.47 -13.74 -0.20
CA LEU A 68 10.94 -12.38 -0.40
C LEU A 68 11.12 -12.04 -1.88
N TYR A 69 11.71 -12.97 -2.65
CA TYR A 69 11.88 -12.80 -4.09
C TYR A 69 10.54 -12.70 -4.82
N ASN A 70 9.58 -13.58 -4.53
CA ASN A 70 8.26 -13.54 -5.14
C ASN A 70 7.51 -12.25 -4.77
N THR A 71 7.57 -11.83 -3.51
CA THR A 71 6.96 -10.58 -3.04
C THR A 71 7.57 -9.37 -3.74
N ALA A 72 8.91 -9.28 -3.78
CA ALA A 72 9.61 -8.19 -4.45
C ALA A 72 9.29 -8.14 -5.95
N LYS A 73 9.31 -9.30 -6.63
CA LYS A 73 8.96 -9.42 -8.05
C LYS A 73 7.54 -8.96 -8.32
N ILE A 74 6.55 -9.43 -7.55
CA ILE A 74 5.15 -9.03 -7.70
C ILE A 74 5.01 -7.53 -7.45
N ALA A 75 5.61 -7.00 -6.38
CA ALA A 75 5.52 -5.58 -6.03
C ALA A 75 6.11 -4.67 -7.11
N ILE A 76 7.31 -5.00 -7.63
CA ILE A 76 7.98 -4.21 -8.67
C ILE A 76 7.16 -4.24 -9.97
N ILE A 77 6.77 -5.43 -10.44
CA ILE A 77 6.04 -5.57 -11.70
C ILE A 77 4.66 -4.91 -11.61
N SER A 78 3.90 -5.18 -10.55
CA SER A 78 2.57 -4.56 -10.35
C SER A 78 2.68 -3.04 -10.26
N THR A 79 3.65 -2.51 -9.51
CA THR A 79 3.86 -1.05 -9.40
C THR A 79 4.19 -0.45 -10.76
N ALA A 80 5.14 -1.01 -11.50
CA ALA A 80 5.53 -0.49 -12.81
C ALA A 80 4.35 -0.49 -13.81
N LEU A 81 3.61 -1.60 -13.89
CA LEU A 81 2.43 -1.70 -14.76
C LEU A 81 1.30 -0.76 -14.32
N THR A 82 1.04 -0.66 -13.02
CA THR A 82 0.01 0.21 -12.47
C THR A 82 0.31 1.67 -12.77
N LEU A 83 1.56 2.10 -12.57
CA LEU A 83 1.99 3.46 -12.88
C LEU A 83 1.88 3.74 -14.39
N LEU A 84 2.33 2.82 -15.24
CA LEU A 84 2.25 2.97 -16.69
C LEU A 84 0.80 3.13 -17.15
N ILE A 85 -0.09 2.20 -16.77
CA ILE A 85 -1.48 2.21 -17.24
C ILE A 85 -2.27 3.36 -16.62
N SER A 86 -2.10 3.60 -15.32
CA SER A 86 -2.88 4.61 -14.60
C SER A 86 -2.44 6.03 -14.93
N SER A 87 -1.15 6.26 -15.26
CA SER A 87 -0.67 7.56 -15.70
C SER A 87 -1.23 7.95 -17.06
N ILE A 88 -1.24 7.02 -18.02
CA ILE A 88 -1.83 7.24 -19.35
C ILE A 88 -3.33 7.53 -19.21
N ALA A 89 -4.05 6.73 -18.42
CA ALA A 89 -5.47 6.94 -18.17
C ALA A 89 -5.73 8.29 -17.48
N GLY A 90 -5.00 8.61 -16.40
CA GLY A 90 -5.15 9.87 -15.66
C GLY A 90 -4.86 11.10 -16.51
N TYR A 91 -3.80 11.05 -17.32
CA TYR A 91 -3.48 12.10 -18.29
C TYR A 91 -4.59 12.25 -19.33
N GLY A 92 -5.05 11.14 -19.92
CA GLY A 92 -6.14 11.15 -20.90
C GLY A 92 -7.44 11.72 -20.33
N PHE A 93 -7.76 11.39 -19.07
CA PHE A 93 -8.93 11.91 -18.38
C PHE A 93 -8.84 13.41 -18.03
N GLU A 94 -7.66 14.01 -17.90
CA GLU A 94 -7.53 15.47 -17.70
C GLU A 94 -7.44 16.24 -19.02
N VAL A 95 -6.54 15.81 -19.92
CA VAL A 95 -6.19 16.57 -21.14
C VAL A 95 -7.33 16.58 -22.16
N TYR A 96 -7.92 15.42 -22.47
CA TYR A 96 -8.98 15.33 -23.48
C TYR A 96 -10.35 15.60 -22.87
N LYS A 97 -10.82 16.85 -22.96
CA LYS A 97 -12.09 17.26 -22.34
C LYS A 97 -13.33 16.90 -23.15
N SER A 98 -14.23 16.12 -22.54
CA SER A 98 -15.54 15.79 -23.10
C SER A 98 -16.54 15.44 -22.00
N LYS A 99 -17.81 15.81 -22.18
CA LYS A 99 -18.92 15.52 -21.24
C LYS A 99 -19.11 14.01 -21.02
N ARG A 100 -18.94 13.19 -22.06
CA ARG A 100 -19.04 11.72 -21.95
C ARG A 100 -17.91 11.13 -21.10
N ARG A 101 -16.70 11.69 -21.25
CA ARG A 101 -15.53 11.30 -20.48
C ARG A 101 -15.68 11.66 -19.00
N ASP A 102 -16.21 12.84 -18.68
CA ASP A 102 -16.47 13.22 -17.29
C ASP A 102 -17.49 12.29 -16.62
N ASN A 103 -18.54 11.91 -17.33
CA ASN A 103 -19.49 10.93 -16.82
C ASN A 103 -18.84 9.55 -16.58
N LEU A 104 -18.00 9.08 -17.51
CA LEU A 104 -17.26 7.82 -17.35
C LEU A 104 -16.30 7.86 -16.16
N TYR A 105 -15.57 8.97 -15.99
CA TYR A 105 -14.67 9.16 -14.87
C TYR A 105 -15.42 9.19 -13.53
N ASN A 106 -16.57 9.87 -13.47
CA ASN A 106 -17.41 9.88 -12.27
C ASN A 106 -17.93 8.48 -11.94
N ALA A 107 -18.39 7.72 -12.94
CA ALA A 107 -18.80 6.33 -12.75
C ALA A 107 -17.64 5.46 -12.25
N LEU A 108 -16.44 5.68 -12.77
CA LEU A 108 -15.23 5.01 -12.31
C LEU A 108 -14.93 5.34 -10.83
N LEU A 109 -15.04 6.59 -10.39
CA LEU A 109 -14.86 6.95 -8.98
C LEU A 109 -15.91 6.31 -8.05
N LEU A 110 -17.16 6.14 -8.49
CA LEU A 110 -18.19 5.45 -7.70
C LEU A 110 -17.80 4.00 -7.38
N THR A 111 -17.00 3.35 -8.22
CA THR A 111 -16.53 1.98 -7.96
C THR A 111 -15.60 1.89 -6.74
N MET A 112 -14.98 2.99 -6.32
CA MET A 112 -14.14 3.02 -5.10
C MET A 112 -14.93 2.79 -3.81
N MET A 113 -16.25 3.04 -3.84
CA MET A 113 -17.12 2.79 -2.70
C MET A 113 -17.33 1.29 -2.48
N ILE A 114 -17.04 0.46 -3.49
CA ILE A 114 -17.18 -0.99 -3.39
C ILE A 114 -16.00 -1.53 -2.55
N PRO A 115 -16.28 -2.20 -1.41
CA PRO A 115 -15.23 -2.74 -0.58
C PRO A 115 -14.50 -3.88 -1.30
N PHE A 116 -13.18 -3.96 -1.11
CA PHE A 116 -12.36 -4.99 -1.75
C PHE A 116 -12.85 -6.42 -1.48
N ALA A 117 -13.37 -6.68 -0.27
CA ALA A 117 -13.94 -7.98 0.09
C ALA A 117 -15.09 -8.42 -0.84
N ALA A 118 -15.91 -7.50 -1.34
CA ALA A 118 -17.00 -7.81 -2.29
C ALA A 118 -16.48 -8.12 -3.70
N LEU A 119 -15.31 -7.58 -4.07
CA LEU A 119 -14.67 -7.82 -5.37
C LEU A 119 -13.86 -9.13 -5.40
N MET A 120 -13.49 -9.68 -4.24
CA MET A 120 -12.61 -10.84 -4.14
C MET A 120 -13.16 -12.07 -4.88
N ILE A 121 -14.44 -12.40 -4.68
CA ILE A 121 -15.08 -13.56 -5.34
C ILE A 121 -15.16 -13.37 -6.87
N PRO A 122 -15.65 -12.22 -7.39
CA PRO A 122 -15.61 -11.94 -8.83
C PRO A 122 -14.21 -12.04 -9.43
N LEU A 123 -13.20 -11.42 -8.81
CA LEU A 123 -11.83 -11.42 -9.31
C LEU A 123 -11.25 -12.84 -9.34
N PHE A 124 -11.48 -13.63 -8.29
CA PHE A 124 -11.09 -15.04 -8.27
C PHE A 124 -11.75 -15.82 -9.41
N SER A 125 -13.06 -15.64 -9.62
CA SER A 125 -13.78 -16.31 -10.71
C SER A 125 -13.26 -15.92 -12.09
N MET A 126 -12.87 -14.65 -12.29
CA MET A 126 -12.25 -14.18 -13.53
C MET A 126 -10.89 -14.84 -13.77
N MET A 127 -10.03 -14.90 -12.75
CA MET A 127 -8.71 -15.54 -12.87
C MET A 127 -8.82 -17.06 -13.05
N ALA A 128 -9.83 -17.69 -12.44
CA ALA A 128 -10.20 -19.09 -12.65
C ALA A 128 -10.58 -19.38 -14.10
N LYS A 129 -11.50 -18.59 -14.65
CA LYS A 129 -11.92 -18.71 -16.06
C LYS A 129 -10.79 -18.44 -17.05
N ALA A 130 -9.86 -17.56 -16.68
CA ALA A 130 -8.66 -17.28 -17.47
C ALA A 130 -7.58 -18.37 -17.37
N GLY A 131 -7.74 -19.38 -16.51
CA GLY A 131 -6.73 -20.43 -16.29
C GLY A 131 -5.45 -19.91 -15.61
N LEU A 132 -5.53 -18.79 -14.89
CA LEU A 132 -4.38 -18.12 -14.28
C LEU A 132 -4.23 -18.40 -12.78
N LEU A 133 -5.08 -19.26 -12.20
CA LEU A 133 -4.98 -19.61 -10.78
C LEU A 133 -3.60 -20.18 -10.45
N ASP A 134 -3.17 -19.93 -9.21
CA ASP A 134 -1.86 -20.34 -8.70
C ASP A 134 -0.66 -19.75 -9.47
N THR A 135 -0.85 -18.58 -10.11
CA THR A 135 0.23 -17.84 -10.77
C THR A 135 0.35 -16.43 -10.22
N HIS A 136 1.54 -15.85 -10.33
CA HIS A 136 1.76 -14.43 -10.00
C HIS A 136 0.89 -13.48 -10.85
N ALA A 137 0.51 -13.90 -12.06
CA ALA A 137 -0.35 -13.10 -12.93
C ALA A 137 -1.76 -12.91 -12.34
N ALA A 138 -2.29 -13.91 -11.61
CA ALA A 138 -3.59 -13.78 -10.93
C ALA A 138 -3.62 -12.69 -9.87
N VAL A 139 -2.46 -12.38 -9.27
CA VAL A 139 -2.33 -11.29 -8.29
C VAL A 139 -2.04 -9.96 -8.98
N ILE A 140 -1.18 -9.97 -10.01
CA ILE A 140 -0.73 -8.74 -10.67
C ILE A 140 -1.89 -8.13 -11.47
N LEU A 141 -2.51 -8.89 -12.39
CA LEU A 141 -3.44 -8.34 -13.38
C LEU A 141 -4.61 -7.55 -12.77
N PRO A 142 -5.29 -8.01 -11.70
CA PRO A 142 -6.39 -7.26 -11.09
C PRO A 142 -5.97 -5.90 -10.50
N THR A 143 -4.71 -5.75 -10.10
CA THR A 143 -4.21 -4.55 -9.40
C THR A 143 -3.72 -3.46 -10.32
N VAL A 144 -3.46 -3.77 -11.60
CA VAL A 144 -2.86 -2.85 -12.58
C VAL A 144 -3.75 -1.65 -12.89
N ALA A 145 -5.06 -1.85 -12.98
CA ALA A 145 -6.02 -0.78 -13.30
C ALA A 145 -6.58 -0.13 -12.03
N SER A 146 -5.70 0.37 -11.15
CA SER A 146 -6.12 0.98 -9.89
C SER A 146 -6.80 2.33 -10.10
N VAL A 147 -8.10 2.38 -9.82
CA VAL A 147 -8.93 3.59 -9.90
C VAL A 147 -8.37 4.72 -9.02
N PHE A 148 -7.80 4.39 -7.86
CA PHE A 148 -7.17 5.37 -6.98
C PHE A 148 -5.94 6.01 -7.60
N ILE A 149 -5.10 5.22 -8.25
CA ILE A 149 -3.90 5.73 -8.89
C ILE A 149 -4.27 6.56 -10.13
N VAL A 150 -5.29 6.16 -10.90
CA VAL A 150 -5.84 6.98 -12.00
C VAL A 150 -6.36 8.32 -11.48
N PHE A 151 -7.11 8.33 -10.38
CA PHE A 151 -7.57 9.56 -9.74
C PHE A 151 -6.38 10.45 -9.35
N TYR A 152 -5.38 9.88 -8.68
CA TYR A 152 -4.21 10.61 -8.23
C TYR A 152 -3.41 11.21 -9.39
N PHE A 153 -3.20 10.45 -10.47
CA PHE A 153 -2.52 10.96 -11.67
C PHE A 153 -3.29 12.11 -12.32
N ARG A 154 -4.62 11.98 -12.45
CA ARG A 154 -5.44 13.07 -13.01
C ARG A 154 -5.32 14.34 -12.17
N GLN A 155 -5.39 14.23 -10.84
CA GLN A 155 -5.23 15.37 -9.93
C GLN A 155 -3.83 15.98 -10.02
N SER A 156 -2.80 15.14 -10.20
CA SER A 156 -1.41 15.58 -10.40
C SER A 156 -1.24 16.30 -11.73
N THR A 157 -1.76 15.76 -12.84
CA THR A 157 -1.74 16.41 -14.16
C THR A 157 -2.46 17.75 -14.14
N LYS A 158 -3.60 17.85 -13.43
CA LYS A 158 -4.36 19.09 -13.28
C LYS A 158 -3.61 20.20 -12.53
N ALA A 159 -2.66 19.83 -11.67
CA ALA A 159 -1.84 20.80 -10.93
C ALA A 159 -0.81 21.53 -11.81
N PHE A 160 -0.49 20.99 -13.00
CA PHE A 160 0.41 21.65 -13.95
C PHE A 160 -0.31 22.74 -14.75
N PRO A 161 0.30 23.93 -14.92
CA PRO A 161 -0.26 24.98 -15.79
C PRO A 161 -0.49 24.44 -17.21
N ARG A 162 -1.71 24.64 -17.73
CA ARG A 162 -2.09 24.14 -19.08
C ARG A 162 -1.23 24.71 -20.19
N GLU A 163 -0.71 25.92 -20.01
CA GLU A 163 0.20 26.59 -20.94
C GLU A 163 1.44 25.73 -21.25
N LEU A 164 1.95 24.98 -20.26
CA LEU A 164 3.09 24.07 -20.46
C LEU A 164 2.71 22.78 -21.23
N ILE A 165 1.44 22.40 -21.22
CA ILE A 165 0.91 21.20 -21.87
C ILE A 165 0.52 21.51 -23.32
N GLU A 166 -0.09 22.67 -23.57
CA GLU A 166 -0.54 23.11 -24.90
C GLU A 166 0.61 23.54 -25.82
N LEU A 167 1.74 24.02 -25.28
CA LEU A 167 2.91 24.42 -26.07
C LEU A 167 3.68 23.25 -26.72
N ARG A 168 3.36 21.98 -26.41
CA ARG A 168 4.11 20.79 -26.84
C ARG A 168 3.27 19.68 -27.48
N ALA A 169 1.98 19.90 -27.71
CA ALA A 169 1.10 18.99 -28.45
C ALA A 169 0.90 19.48 -29.88
#